data_AF-A0A9P0QNG7-F1
#
_entry.id   AF-A0A9P0QNG7-F1
#
_cell.length_a   1.000
_cell.length_b   1.000
_cell.length_c   1.000
_cell.angle_alpha   90.00
_cell.angle_beta   90.00
_cell.angle_gamma   90.00
#
_symmetry.space_group_name_H-M   'P 1'
#
loop_
_entity.id
_entity.type
_entity.pdbx_description
1 polymer ?
#
loop_
_entity_poly.entity_id
_entity_poly.type
_entity_poly.pdbx_seq_one_letter_code
_entity_poly.pdbx_strand_id
1 'polypeptide(L)'
;MDQLNVKEQQEFQQIVEQKQMKDFMRLYSNLVSKCFDDCVNDFTSANLTTKESSCITKCSEKFLKHSERVGQRFQEQKYVLVEKNRRCVYWQRDVFLVFAIRWIV
;
A
#
# COMPACT_ATOMS: atom_id res chain seq x y z
N MET A 1 10.32 -7.39 15.12
CA MET A 1 9.22 -6.70 15.84
C MET A 1 9.57 -6.87 17.30
N ASP A 2 10.69 -6.28 17.70
CA ASP A 2 11.41 -6.72 18.89
C ASP A 2 11.61 -5.52 19.81
N GLN A 3 10.99 -5.63 20.98
CA GLN A 3 11.09 -4.76 22.17
C GLN A 3 10.43 -3.38 22.09
N LEU A 4 9.10 -3.37 21.96
CA LEU A 4 8.29 -2.20 22.35
C LEU A 4 7.82 -2.42 23.80
N ASN A 5 7.95 -1.40 24.65
CA ASN A 5 7.44 -1.40 26.02
C ASN A 5 5.90 -1.56 26.00
N VAL A 6 5.28 -2.16 27.03
CA VAL A 6 3.84 -2.48 27.04
C VAL A 6 2.95 -1.25 26.77
N LYS A 7 3.39 -0.08 27.23
CA LYS A 7 2.75 1.22 26.93
C LYS A 7 2.87 1.63 25.46
N GLU A 8 4.04 1.42 24.86
CA GLU A 8 4.29 1.73 23.44
C GLU A 8 3.55 0.75 22.52
N GLN A 9 3.30 -0.49 22.96
CA GLN A 9 2.45 -1.45 22.23
C GLN A 9 0.99 -0.98 22.13
N GLN A 10 0.45 -0.38 23.20
CA GLN A 10 -0.91 0.17 23.20
C GLN A 10 -1.02 1.40 22.31
N GLU A 11 -0.06 2.33 22.40
CA GLU A 11 0.01 3.49 21.49
C GLU A 11 0.19 3.05 20.03
N PHE A 12 1.02 2.03 19.78
CA PHE A 12 1.20 1.46 18.46
C PHE A 12 -0.09 0.86 17.90
N GLN A 13 -0.89 0.16 18.71
CA GLN A 13 -2.20 -0.36 18.30
C GLN A 13 -3.14 0.77 17.88
N GLN A 14 -3.21 1.85 18.65
CA GLN A 14 -4.03 3.02 18.31
C GLN A 14 -3.58 3.67 16.99
N ILE A 15 -2.27 3.81 16.78
CA ILE A 15 -1.72 4.36 15.53
C ILE A 15 -2.02 3.42 14.34
N VAL A 16 -1.96 2.10 14.54
CA VAL A 16 -2.30 1.12 13.51
C VAL A 16 -3.78 1.22 13.13
N GLU A 17 -4.69 1.28 14.10
CA GLU A 17 -6.13 1.43 13.85
C GLU A 17 -6.45 2.72 13.09
N GLN A 18 -5.85 3.85 13.50
CA GLN A 18 -6.03 5.12 12.78
C GLN A 18 -5.51 5.06 11.35
N LYS A 19 -4.38 4.38 11.12
CA LYS A 19 -3.85 4.17 9.76
C LYS A 19 -4.78 3.30 8.92
N GLN A 20 -5.33 2.22 9.48
CA GLN A 20 -6.30 1.36 8.79
C GLN A 20 -7.51 2.17 8.31
N MET A 21 -8.07 3.03 9.17
CA MET A 21 -9.20 3.89 8.78
C MET A 21 -8.85 4.85 7.65
N LYS A 22 -7.67 5.48 7.72
CA LYS A 22 -7.21 6.42 6.68
C LYS A 22 -6.98 5.72 5.34
N ASP A 23 -6.41 4.53 5.37
CA ASP A 23 -6.16 3.75 4.16
C ASP A 23 -7.47 3.22 3.57
N PHE A 24 -8.45 2.84 4.40
CA PHE A 24 -9.79 2.51 3.95
C PHE A 24 -10.48 3.68 3.24
N MET A 25 -10.42 4.90 3.82
CA MET A 25 -11.01 6.09 3.21
C MET A 25 -10.38 6.41 1.84
N ARG A 26 -9.06 6.24 1.71
CA ARG A 26 -8.37 6.41 0.43
C ARG A 26 -8.80 5.37 -0.59
N LEU A 27 -8.93 4.12 -0.17
CA LEU A 27 -9.36 3.02 -1.03
C LEU A 27 -10.80 3.27 -1.52
N TYR A 28 -11.68 3.72 -0.65
CA TYR A 28 -13.04 4.13 -0.99
C TYR A 28 -13.08 5.29 -1.99
N SER A 29 -12.31 6.36 -1.76
CA SER A 29 -12.25 7.49 -2.67
C SER A 29 -11.76 7.09 -4.07
N ASN A 30 -10.75 6.22 -4.13
CA ASN A 30 -10.23 5.71 -5.41
C ASN A 30 -11.25 4.81 -6.12
N LEU A 31 -11.95 3.96 -5.37
CA LEU A 31 -13.00 3.09 -5.90
C LEU A 31 -14.12 3.90 -6.56
N VAL A 32 -14.62 4.91 -5.86
CA VAL A 32 -15.71 5.77 -6.36
C VAL A 32 -15.27 6.52 -7.61
N SER A 33 -14.08 7.14 -7.60
CA SER A 33 -13.56 7.84 -8.78
C SER A 33 -13.42 6.90 -9.98
N LYS A 34 -12.85 5.70 -9.77
CA LYS A 34 -12.65 4.75 -10.87
C LYS A 34 -13.94 4.23 -11.46
N CYS A 35 -14.88 3.82 -10.62
CA CYS A 35 -16.15 3.32 -11.10
C CYS A 35 -17.02 4.41 -11.71
N PHE A 36 -16.89 5.65 -11.25
CA PHE A 36 -17.53 6.79 -11.90
C PHE A 36 -16.99 6.99 -13.31
N ASP A 37 -15.66 7.08 -13.48
CA ASP A 37 -15.02 7.30 -14.78
C ASP A 37 -15.28 6.16 -15.79
N ASP A 38 -15.34 4.90 -15.33
CA ASP A 38 -15.49 3.74 -16.22
C ASP A 38 -16.97 3.45 -16.54
N CYS A 39 -17.89 3.69 -15.59
CA CYS A 39 -19.29 3.28 -15.73
C CYS A 39 -20.25 4.41 -16.07
N VAL A 40 -20.03 5.63 -15.59
CA VAL A 40 -20.96 6.76 -15.78
C VAL A 40 -20.59 7.49 -17.06
N ASN A 41 -21.30 7.16 -18.13
CA ASN A 41 -21.02 7.67 -19.47
C ASN A 41 -22.20 8.45 -20.06
N ASP A 42 -23.38 8.35 -19.45
CA ASP A 42 -24.59 9.02 -19.92
C ASP A 42 -24.99 10.15 -18.96
N PHE A 43 -24.93 11.39 -19.44
CA PHE A 43 -25.28 12.59 -18.67
C PHE A 43 -26.65 13.17 -19.06
N THR A 44 -27.49 12.38 -19.74
CA THR A 44 -28.82 12.84 -20.17
C THR A 44 -29.83 12.98 -19.03
N SER A 45 -29.59 12.36 -17.88
CA SER A 45 -30.46 12.46 -16.70
C SER A 45 -29.65 12.52 -15.40
N ALA A 46 -30.23 13.12 -14.36
CA ALA A 46 -29.60 13.21 -13.03
C ALA A 46 -29.60 11.88 -12.26
N ASN A 47 -30.20 10.81 -12.84
CA ASN A 47 -30.33 9.51 -12.21
C ASN A 47 -29.49 8.48 -12.95
N LEU A 48 -28.93 7.52 -12.21
CA LEU A 48 -28.21 6.39 -12.79
C LEU A 48 -29.18 5.48 -13.56
N THR A 49 -28.78 5.09 -14.76
CA THR A 49 -29.52 4.08 -15.53
C THR A 49 -29.29 2.68 -14.93
N THR A 50 -30.18 1.73 -15.26
CA THR A 50 -30.05 0.33 -14.80
C THR A 50 -28.75 -0.32 -15.29
N LYS A 51 -28.24 0.09 -16.47
CA LYS A 51 -26.98 -0.40 -17.02
C LYS A 51 -25.78 0.09 -16.21
N GLU A 52 -25.75 1.38 -15.87
CA GLU A 52 -24.69 1.98 -15.06
C GLU A 52 -24.70 1.41 -13.63
N SER A 53 -25.89 1.21 -13.06
CA SER A 53 -26.04 0.57 -11.75
C SER A 53 -25.45 -0.84 -11.73
N SER A 54 -25.70 -1.65 -12.76
CA SER A 54 -25.09 -2.97 -12.91
C SER A 54 -23.57 -2.91 -13.13
N CYS A 55 -23.09 -1.90 -13.87
CA CYS A 55 -21.67 -1.68 -14.10
C CYS A 55 -20.95 -1.34 -12.78
N ILE A 56 -21.50 -0.43 -11.97
CA ILE A 56 -20.92 -0.02 -10.69
C ILE A 56 -20.79 -1.21 -9.74
N THR A 57 -21.81 -2.08 -9.65
CA THR A 57 -21.73 -3.31 -8.84
C THR A 57 -20.57 -4.21 -9.28
N LYS A 58 -20.43 -4.45 -10.59
CA LYS A 58 -19.34 -5.27 -11.14
C LYS A 58 -17.97 -4.60 -10.96
N CYS A 59 -17.89 -3.29 -11.15
CA CYS A 59 -16.67 -2.51 -10.95
C CYS A 59 -16.19 -2.59 -9.50
N SER A 60 -17.11 -2.44 -8.55
CA SER A 60 -16.84 -2.51 -7.11
C SER A 60 -16.24 -3.86 -6.72
N GLU A 61 -16.86 -4.96 -7.15
CA GLU A 61 -16.36 -6.32 -6.90
C GLU A 61 -14.99 -6.55 -7.55
N LYS A 62 -14.81 -6.10 -8.79
CA LYS A 62 -13.57 -6.27 -9.54
C LYS A 62 -12.42 -5.52 -8.88
N PHE A 63 -12.65 -4.29 -8.42
CA PHE A 63 -11.63 -3.47 -7.78
C PHE A 63 -11.18 -4.04 -6.44
N LEU A 64 -12.11 -4.55 -5.63
CA LEU A 64 -11.77 -5.18 -4.35
C LEU A 64 -10.95 -6.45 -4.54
N LYS A 65 -11.38 -7.36 -5.44
CA LYS A 65 -10.61 -8.57 -5.79
C LYS A 65 -9.24 -8.23 -6.38
N HIS A 66 -9.16 -7.17 -7.19
CA HIS A 66 -7.89 -6.69 -7.72
C HIS A 66 -6.96 -6.18 -6.61
N SER A 67 -7.48 -5.35 -5.71
CA SER A 67 -6.72 -4.79 -4.59
C SER A 67 -6.17 -5.88 -3.66
N GLU A 68 -6.97 -6.90 -3.38
CA GLU A 68 -6.53 -8.06 -2.59
C GLU A 68 -5.39 -8.82 -3.29
N ARG A 69 -5.56 -9.12 -4.58
CA ARG A 69 -4.55 -9.84 -5.37
C ARG A 69 -3.24 -9.06 -5.46
N VAL A 70 -3.31 -7.75 -5.70
CA VAL A 70 -2.14 -6.86 -5.71
C VAL A 70 -1.49 -6.85 -4.33
N GLY A 71 -2.30 -6.79 -3.25
CA GLY A 71 -1.82 -6.88 -1.88
C GLY A 71 -1.00 -8.15 -1.60
N GLN A 72 -1.50 -9.31 -2.02
CA GLN A 72 -0.78 -10.58 -1.87
C GLN A 72 0.57 -10.58 -2.61
N ARG A 73 0.58 -10.17 -3.89
CA ARG A 73 1.83 -10.10 -4.66
C ARG A 73 2.81 -9.08 -4.08
N PHE A 74 2.30 -7.97 -3.56
CA PHE A 74 3.12 -6.96 -2.93
C PHE A 74 3.80 -7.50 -1.67
N GLN A 75 3.10 -8.29 -0.84
CA GLN A 75 3.69 -8.94 0.33
C GLN A 75 4.81 -9.93 -0.07
N GLU A 76 4.63 -10.69 -1.15
CA GLU A 76 5.68 -11.58 -1.68
C GLU A 76 6.92 -10.78 -2.12
N GLN A 77 6.72 -9.67 -2.85
CA GLN A 77 7.81 -8.83 -3.34
C GLN A 77 8.45 -7.93 -2.27
N LYS A 78 7.73 -7.63 -1.18
CA LYS A 78 8.24 -6.78 -0.10
C LYS A 78 9.57 -7.28 0.46
N TYR A 79 9.73 -8.59 0.62
CA TYR A 79 10.97 -9.17 1.13
C TYR A 79 12.14 -8.95 0.16
N VAL A 80 11.91 -9.15 -1.14
CA VAL A 80 12.91 -8.90 -2.18
C VAL A 80 13.30 -7.41 -2.26
N LEU A 81 12.32 -6.52 -2.14
CA LEU A 81 12.53 -5.07 -2.13
C LEU A 81 13.31 -4.61 -0.90
N VAL A 82 12.98 -5.12 0.29
CA VAL A 82 13.71 -4.82 1.53
C VAL A 82 15.14 -5.34 1.46
N GLU A 83 15.35 -6.51 0.84
CA GLU A 83 16.68 -7.07 0.66
C GLU A 83 17.53 -6.27 -0.33
N LYS A 84 16.94 -5.80 -1.44
CA LYS A 84 17.60 -4.84 -2.35
C LYS A 84 17.94 -3.53 -1.65
N ASN A 85 17.03 -3.00 -0.83
CA ASN A 85 17.26 -1.78 -0.09
C ASN A 85 18.37 -1.95 0.97
N ARG A 86 18.46 -3.12 1.63
CA ARG A 86 19.57 -3.47 2.53
C ARG A 86 20.91 -3.66 1.80
N ARG A 87 20.90 -4.16 0.56
CA ARG A 87 22.12 -4.38 -0.23
C ARG A 87 22.87 -3.07 -0.55
N CYS A 88 22.18 -1.93 -0.62
CA CYS A 88 22.83 -0.62 -0.70
C CYS A 88 23.52 -0.20 0.61
N VAL A 89 23.01 -0.63 1.77
CA VAL A 89 23.57 -0.26 3.08
C VAL A 89 24.87 -1.02 3.38
N TYR A 90 25.04 -2.24 2.85
CA TYR A 90 26.27 -3.02 3.00
C TYR A 90 27.46 -2.42 2.23
N TRP A 91 27.23 -1.78 1.07
CA TRP A 91 28.28 -1.07 0.34
C TRP A 91 28.85 0.15 1.09
N GLN A 92 28.09 0.75 2.01
CA GLN A 92 28.57 1.90 2.78
C GLN A 92 29.51 1.49 3.93
N ARG A 93 29.36 0.28 4.47
CA ARG A 93 30.20 -0.24 5.56
C ARG A 93 31.51 -0.84 5.04
N ASP A 94 31.50 -1.46 3.86
CA ASP A 94 32.70 -2.04 3.25
C ASP A 94 33.68 -0.96 2.75
N VAL A 95 33.20 0.17 2.22
CA VAL A 95 34.08 1.30 1.82
C VAL A 95 34.81 1.90 3.04
N PHE A 96 34.15 2.02 4.19
CA PHE A 96 34.77 2.54 5.42
C PHE A 96 35.78 1.57 6.03
N LEU A 97 35.54 0.24 5.98
CA LEU A 97 36.50 -0.75 6.45
C LEU A 97 37.76 -0.81 5.56
N VAL A 98 37.60 -0.73 4.24
CA VAL A 98 38.73 -0.72 3.28
C VAL A 98 39.56 0.57 3.41
N PHE A 99 38.95 1.72 3.70
CA PHE A 99 39.68 2.95 4.00
C PHE A 99 40.39 2.92 5.35
N ALA A 100 39.79 2.32 6.39
CA ALA A 100 40.40 2.21 7.72
C ALA A 100 41.63 1.28 7.73
N ILE A 101 41.62 0.17 6.96
CA ILE A 101 42.76 -0.76 6.87
C ILE A 101 43.96 -0.11 6.15
N ARG A 102 43.72 0.81 5.21
CA ARG A 102 44.77 1.51 4.45
C ARG A 102 45.33 2.75 5.16
N TRP A 103 44.83 3.08 6.34
CA TRP A 103 45.31 4.19 7.19
C TRP A 103 46.03 3.71 8.45
N ILE A 104 46.09 2.39 8.67
CA ILE A 104 46.76 1.73 9.81
C ILE A 104 48.13 1.12 9.42
N VAL A 105 48.47 1.09 8.13
CA VAL A 105 49.79 0.69 7.59
C VAL A 105 50.34 1.82 6.75
#